data_AF-A0A1X1L1V3-F1
#
_entry.id   AF-A0A1X1L1V3-F1
#
_cell.length_a   1.000
_cell.length_b   1.000
_cell.length_c   1.000
_cell.angle_alpha   90.00
_cell.angle_beta   90.00
_cell.angle_gamma   90.00
#
_symmetry.space_group_name_H-M   'P 1'
#
loop_
_entity.id
_entity.type
_entity.pdbx_description
1 polymer ?
#
loop_
_entity_poly.entity_id
_entity_poly.type
_entity_poly.pdbx_seq_one_letter_code
_entity_poly.pdbx_strand_id
1 'polypeptide(L)'
;MNVIEKNKKKLEEVRDKQAKELAEISDYLPIIESEISSQYEELAAAEANLDAESYSKIEEKISVLNKKQEMYKNRLSSIENKNYIPKEQTQSIEDEIRDFMKKEDDRLLKNASNLLKELEDIYTECNNLRNEAESTIRDLQTNFTTKGTTGFNFYSYEIRGENLRDAMNCFKEFEAYKLILNYNKK
;
A
#
# COMPACT_ATOMS: atom_id res chain seq x y z
N MET A 1 1.79 -12.67 5.64
CA MET A 1 2.42 -11.36 5.41
C MET A 1 2.76 -11.25 3.93
N ASN A 2 2.12 -10.35 3.19
CA ASN A 2 2.41 -10.19 1.76
C ASN A 2 3.75 -9.46 1.55
N VAL A 3 4.25 -9.41 0.30
CA VAL A 3 5.55 -8.79 -0.03
C VAL A 3 5.62 -7.33 0.45
N ILE A 4 4.51 -6.60 0.30
CA ILE A 4 4.40 -5.19 0.72
C ILE A 4 4.57 -5.07 2.24
N GLU A 5 3.86 -5.87 3.01
CA GLU A 5 3.89 -5.84 4.47
C GLU A 5 5.28 -6.24 4.98
N LYS A 6 5.88 -7.29 4.40
CA LYS A 6 7.24 -7.72 4.72
C LYS A 6 8.25 -6.58 4.52
N ASN A 7 8.17 -5.88 3.40
CA ASN A 7 9.09 -4.78 3.11
C ASN A 7 8.79 -3.54 3.97
N LYS A 8 7.53 -3.25 4.32
CA LYS A 8 7.18 -2.22 5.32
C LYS A 8 7.84 -2.47 6.67
N LYS A 9 7.80 -3.72 7.17
CA LYS A 9 8.43 -4.07 8.44
C LYS A 9 9.95 -3.87 8.43
N LYS A 10 10.63 -4.24 7.35
CA LYS A 10 12.07 -3.97 7.20
C LYS A 10 12.39 -2.47 7.26
N LEU A 11 11.57 -1.64 6.60
CA LEU A 11 11.72 -0.18 6.63
C LEU A 11 11.48 0.41 8.02
N GLU A 12 10.56 -0.17 8.78
CA GLU A 12 10.29 0.21 10.17
C GLU A 12 11.45 -0.14 11.08
N GLU A 13 11.99 -1.36 11.01
CA GLU A 13 13.17 -1.79 11.78
C GLU A 13 14.39 -0.87 11.55
N VAL A 14 14.59 -0.42 10.32
CA VAL A 14 15.65 0.54 9.98
C VAL A 14 15.40 1.91 10.63
N ARG A 15 14.16 2.41 10.59
CA ARG A 15 13.77 3.68 11.21
C ARG A 15 13.84 3.64 12.73
N ASP A 16 13.47 2.52 13.34
CA ASP A 16 13.55 2.35 14.79
C ASP A 16 15.01 2.34 15.26
N LYS A 17 15.90 1.71 14.50
CA LYS A 17 17.34 1.74 14.78
C LYS A 17 17.89 3.16 14.68
N GLN A 18 17.51 3.92 13.65
CA GLN A 18 17.86 5.34 13.52
C GLN A 18 17.40 6.16 14.73
N ALA A 19 16.12 6.04 15.07
CA ALA A 19 15.51 6.79 16.16
C ALA A 19 16.20 6.48 17.49
N LYS A 20 16.56 5.22 17.74
CA LYS A 20 17.28 4.81 18.94
C LYS A 20 18.70 5.39 19.01
N GLU A 21 19.44 5.35 17.90
CA GLU A 21 20.78 5.95 17.84
C GLU A 21 20.74 7.48 18.03
N LEU A 22 19.73 8.15 17.45
CA LEU A 22 19.51 9.59 17.62
C LEU A 22 19.10 9.96 19.04
N ALA A 23 18.20 9.19 19.67
CA ALA A 23 17.79 9.39 21.05
C ALA A 23 19.00 9.30 22.00
N GLU A 24 19.86 8.29 21.80
CA GLU A 24 21.09 8.16 22.59
C GLU A 24 21.99 9.39 22.44
N ILE A 25 22.22 9.89 21.21
CA ILE A 25 23.02 11.10 21.00
C ILE A 25 22.36 12.31 21.68
N SER A 26 21.03 12.45 21.54
CA SER A 26 20.26 13.55 22.12
C SER A 26 20.31 13.55 23.65
N ASP A 27 20.39 12.39 24.28
CA ASP A 27 20.45 12.27 25.75
C ASP A 27 21.86 12.58 26.28
N TYR A 28 22.91 12.06 25.62
CA TYR A 28 24.27 12.13 26.17
C TYR A 28 25.06 13.39 25.76
N LEU A 29 24.86 13.90 24.54
CA LEU A 29 25.65 15.03 24.05
C LEU A 29 25.49 16.30 24.92
N PRO A 30 24.26 16.71 25.32
CA PRO A 30 24.08 17.88 26.18
C PRO A 30 24.71 17.71 27.58
N ILE A 31 24.68 16.49 28.12
CA ILE A 31 25.30 16.18 29.42
C ILE A 31 26.81 16.38 29.34
N ILE A 32 27.45 15.85 28.29
CA ILE A 32 28.89 16.02 28.06
C ILE A 32 29.23 17.51 27.89
N GLU A 33 28.43 18.26 27.15
CA GLU A 33 28.65 19.70 26.93
C GLU A 33 28.51 20.51 28.23
N SER A 34 27.55 20.16 29.08
CA SER A 34 27.41 20.74 30.42
C SER A 34 28.60 20.40 31.31
N GLU A 35 29.07 19.15 31.28
CA GLU A 35 30.17 18.70 32.15
C GLU A 35 31.51 19.31 31.72
N ILE A 36 31.76 19.47 30.41
CA ILE A 36 32.89 20.23 29.88
C ILE A 36 32.86 21.66 30.42
N SER A 37 31.70 22.32 30.37
CA SER A 37 31.55 23.71 30.83
C SER A 37 31.88 23.83 32.33
N SER A 38 31.35 22.92 33.15
CA SER A 38 31.64 22.88 34.59
C SER A 38 33.12 22.60 34.89
N GLN A 39 33.77 21.70 34.15
CA GLN A 39 35.20 21.42 34.34
C GLN A 39 36.08 22.62 33.95
N TYR A 40 35.69 23.43 32.96
CA TYR A 40 36.41 24.68 32.64
C TYR A 40 36.30 25.73 33.76
N GLU A 41 35.16 25.82 34.45
CA GLU A 41 35.01 26.69 35.63
C GLU A 41 35.92 26.21 36.78
N GLU A 42 35.97 24.91 37.04
CA GLU A 42 36.87 24.31 38.04
C GLU A 42 38.35 24.52 37.68
N LEU A 43 38.71 24.43 36.40
CA LEU A 43 40.08 24.65 35.92
C LEU A 43 40.53 26.09 36.21
N ALA A 44 39.68 27.07 35.92
CA ALA A 44 39.95 28.48 36.19
C ALA A 44 40.12 28.75 37.70
N ALA A 45 39.34 28.08 38.55
CA ALA A 45 39.48 28.18 40.00
C ALA A 45 40.78 27.53 40.52
N ALA A 46 41.19 26.39 39.97
CA ALA A 46 42.46 25.75 40.30
C ALA A 46 43.67 26.62 39.90
N GLU A 47 43.59 27.25 38.73
CA GLU A 47 44.59 28.21 38.24
C GLU A 47 44.71 29.43 39.16
N ALA A 48 43.58 30.01 39.57
CA ALA A 48 43.55 31.15 40.50
C ALA A 48 44.14 30.80 41.89
N ASN A 49 43.99 29.56 42.33
CA ASN A 49 44.50 29.07 43.61
C ASN A 49 45.94 28.53 43.54
N LEU A 50 46.58 28.55 42.36
CA LEU A 50 47.90 27.96 42.10
C LEU A 50 47.99 26.46 42.48
N ASP A 51 46.87 25.73 42.39
CA ASP A 51 46.79 24.30 42.66
C ASP A 51 47.12 23.50 41.39
N ALA A 52 48.43 23.28 41.19
CA ALA A 52 48.94 22.58 40.02
C ALA A 52 48.47 21.11 39.91
N GLU A 53 48.19 20.45 41.04
CA GLU A 53 47.73 19.05 41.04
C GLU A 53 46.28 18.95 40.56
N SER A 54 45.39 19.81 41.07
CA SER A 54 44.00 19.88 40.61
C SER A 54 43.92 20.32 39.15
N TYR A 55 44.73 21.31 38.75
CA TYR A 55 44.78 21.79 37.36
C TYR A 55 45.05 20.66 36.37
N SER A 56 46.13 19.89 36.58
CA SER A 56 46.50 18.79 35.68
C SER A 56 45.43 17.70 35.60
N LYS A 57 44.78 17.36 36.72
CA LYS A 57 43.68 16.38 36.75
C LYS A 57 42.45 16.87 35.98
N ILE A 58 42.12 18.16 36.09
CA ILE A 58 40.98 18.75 35.39
C ILE A 58 41.25 18.83 33.89
N GLU A 59 42.47 19.19 33.46
CA GLU A 59 42.87 19.14 32.04
C GLU A 59 42.69 17.74 31.43
N GLU A 60 43.10 16.70 32.16
CA GLU A 60 42.93 15.31 31.70
C GLU A 60 41.45 14.95 31.54
N LYS A 61 40.59 15.33 32.50
CA LYS A 61 39.13 15.14 32.41
C LYS A 61 38.52 15.86 31.22
N ILE A 62 38.89 17.13 31.00
CA ILE A 62 38.44 17.91 29.85
C ILE A 62 38.86 17.24 28.53
N SER A 63 40.10 16.73 28.45
CA SER A 63 40.58 15.99 27.28
C SER A 63 39.74 14.75 26.99
N VAL A 64 39.39 13.97 28.02
CA VAL A 64 38.52 12.79 27.89
C VAL A 64 37.10 13.18 27.47
N LEU A 65 36.52 14.22 28.06
CA LEU A 65 35.18 14.70 27.71
C LEU A 65 35.11 15.22 26.27
N ASN A 66 36.11 15.97 25.82
CA ASN A 66 36.19 16.46 24.44
C ASN A 66 36.25 15.31 23.42
N LYS A 67 37.01 14.24 23.71
CA LYS A 67 37.02 13.03 22.87
C LYS A 67 35.64 12.36 22.81
N LYS A 68 34.92 12.30 23.93
CA LYS A 68 33.54 11.79 23.94
C LYS A 68 32.60 12.68 23.13
N GLN A 69 32.70 14.00 23.27
CA GLN A 69 31.89 14.95 22.49
C GLN A 69 32.12 14.76 20.99
N GLU A 70 33.37 14.66 20.56
CA GLU A 70 33.74 14.42 19.17
C GLU A 70 33.18 13.08 18.66
N MET A 71 33.26 12.02 19.47
CA MET A 71 32.65 10.72 19.14
C MET A 71 31.15 10.84 18.88
N TYR A 72 30.40 11.52 19.75
CA TYR A 72 28.94 11.70 19.57
C TYR A 72 28.61 12.59 18.36
N LYS A 73 29.39 13.66 18.10
CA LYS A 73 29.25 14.50 16.90
C LYS A 73 29.52 13.72 15.61
N ASN A 74 30.55 12.88 15.60
CA ASN A 74 30.87 12.01 14.45
C ASN A 74 29.77 10.96 14.20
N ARG A 75 29.20 10.40 15.27
CA ARG A 75 28.01 9.52 15.17
C ARG A 75 26.85 10.29 14.54
N LEU A 76 26.53 11.49 15.04
CA LEU A 76 25.43 12.32 14.52
C LEU A 76 25.60 12.63 13.03
N SER A 77 26.78 13.10 12.62
CA SER A 77 27.08 13.37 11.21
C SER A 77 26.99 12.10 10.35
N SER A 78 27.36 10.95 10.89
CA SER A 78 27.21 9.66 10.20
C SER A 78 25.75 9.28 10.01
N ILE A 79 24.85 9.64 10.93
CA ILE A 79 23.40 9.41 10.80
C ILE A 79 22.83 10.31 9.70
N GLU A 80 23.16 11.60 9.72
CA GLU A 80 22.67 12.58 8.74
C GLU A 80 23.10 12.25 7.31
N ASN A 81 24.33 11.73 7.15
CA ASN A 81 24.90 11.42 5.84
C ASN A 81 24.68 9.98 5.36
N LYS A 82 24.10 9.10 6.20
CA LYS A 82 23.87 7.70 5.81
C LYS A 82 22.56 7.55 5.05
N ASN A 83 22.66 6.97 3.86
CA ASN A 83 21.55 6.19 3.33
C ASN A 83 21.46 4.89 4.12
N TYR A 84 20.49 4.80 5.02
CA TYR A 84 20.29 3.62 5.87
C TYR A 84 19.83 2.38 5.09
N ILE A 85 19.39 2.59 3.86
CA ILE A 85 19.07 1.56 2.89
C ILE A 85 19.93 1.87 1.66
N PRO A 86 20.89 0.99 1.31
CA PRO A 86 21.67 1.13 0.09
C PRO A 86 20.77 1.24 -1.13
N LYS A 87 21.21 1.99 -2.15
CA LYS A 87 20.45 2.20 -3.38
C LYS A 87 20.08 0.86 -4.05
N GLU A 88 20.99 -0.10 -4.02
CA GLU A 88 20.80 -1.44 -4.55
C GLU A 88 19.68 -2.19 -3.79
N GLN A 89 19.62 -2.03 -2.47
CA GLN A 89 18.56 -2.62 -1.65
C GLN A 89 17.21 -1.94 -1.90
N THR A 90 17.20 -0.61 -2.05
CA THR A 90 15.99 0.14 -2.43
C THR A 90 15.46 -0.33 -3.77
N GLN A 91 16.33 -0.46 -4.79
CA GLN A 91 15.95 -0.96 -6.10
C GLN A 91 15.40 -2.38 -6.03
N SER A 92 16.07 -3.26 -5.28
CA SER A 92 15.60 -4.63 -5.08
C SER A 92 14.21 -4.70 -4.43
N ILE A 93 13.93 -3.85 -3.43
CA ILE A 93 12.60 -3.77 -2.79
C ILE A 93 11.56 -3.27 -3.79
N GLU A 94 11.91 -2.27 -4.59
CA GLU A 94 11.03 -1.73 -5.63
C GLU A 94 10.67 -2.78 -6.68
N ASP A 95 11.66 -3.51 -7.18
CA ASP A 95 11.48 -4.58 -8.17
C ASP A 95 10.60 -5.70 -7.60
N GLU A 96 10.83 -6.12 -6.34
CA GLU A 96 9.98 -7.10 -5.65
C GLU A 96 8.51 -6.66 -5.58
N ILE A 97 8.27 -5.37 -5.26
CA ILE A 97 6.91 -4.82 -5.15
C ILE A 97 6.24 -4.76 -6.52
N ARG A 98 6.97 -4.29 -7.55
CA ARG A 98 6.46 -4.22 -8.93
C ARG A 98 6.08 -5.61 -9.46
N ASP A 99 6.94 -6.60 -9.24
CA ASP A 99 6.67 -7.99 -9.64
C ASP A 99 5.47 -8.58 -8.89
N PHE A 100 5.34 -8.28 -7.60
CA PHE A 100 4.17 -8.70 -6.82
C PHE A 100 2.88 -8.06 -7.35
N MET A 101 2.88 -6.75 -7.59
CA MET A 101 1.73 -6.03 -8.14
C MET A 101 1.32 -6.61 -9.50
N LYS A 102 2.29 -6.84 -10.39
CA LYS A 102 2.02 -7.43 -11.70
C LYS A 102 1.35 -8.80 -11.60
N LYS A 103 1.85 -9.68 -10.73
CA LYS A 103 1.26 -11.01 -10.52
C LYS A 103 -0.15 -10.96 -9.94
N GLU A 104 -0.39 -10.03 -9.01
CA GLU A 104 -1.73 -9.84 -8.43
C GLU A 104 -2.70 -9.23 -9.44
N ASP A 105 -2.27 -8.24 -10.22
CA ASP A 105 -3.06 -7.67 -11.31
C ASP A 105 -3.44 -8.74 -12.33
N ASP A 106 -2.48 -9.57 -12.75
CA ASP A 106 -2.73 -10.68 -13.67
C ASP A 106 -3.74 -11.69 -13.10
N ARG A 107 -3.61 -12.03 -11.81
CA ARG A 107 -4.54 -12.91 -11.10
C ARG A 107 -5.95 -12.32 -11.06
N LEU A 108 -6.07 -11.03 -10.71
CA LEU A 108 -7.34 -10.33 -10.62
C LEU A 108 -8.00 -10.18 -11.99
N LEU A 109 -7.24 -9.85 -13.03
CA LEU A 109 -7.74 -9.75 -14.40
C LEU A 109 -8.26 -11.10 -14.91
N LYS A 110 -7.55 -12.20 -14.62
CA LYS A 110 -8.01 -13.54 -14.96
C LYS A 110 -9.31 -13.91 -14.24
N ASN A 111 -9.41 -13.60 -12.94
CA ASN A 111 -10.62 -13.84 -12.17
C ASN A 111 -11.81 -13.01 -12.69
N ALA A 112 -11.58 -11.71 -12.96
CA ALA A 112 -12.59 -10.84 -13.53
C ALA A 112 -13.07 -11.34 -14.90
N SER A 113 -12.15 -11.85 -15.73
CA SER A 113 -12.49 -12.44 -17.03
C SER A 113 -13.39 -13.67 -16.90
N ASN A 114 -13.14 -14.54 -15.91
CA ASN A 114 -13.97 -15.73 -15.67
C ASN A 114 -15.38 -15.33 -15.21
N LEU A 115 -15.48 -14.42 -14.24
CA LEU A 115 -16.76 -13.91 -13.76
C LEU A 115 -17.56 -13.22 -14.87
N LEU A 116 -16.88 -12.49 -15.76
CA LEU A 116 -17.53 -11.86 -16.89
C LEU A 116 -18.13 -12.88 -17.85
N LYS A 117 -17.40 -13.97 -18.11
CA LYS A 117 -17.91 -15.07 -18.93
C LYS A 117 -19.13 -15.74 -18.30
N GLU A 118 -19.09 -16.00 -17.00
CA GLU A 118 -20.25 -16.55 -16.27
C GLU A 118 -21.48 -15.62 -16.38
N LEU A 119 -21.27 -14.30 -16.29
CA LEU A 119 -22.34 -13.32 -16.47
C LEU A 119 -22.89 -13.32 -17.90
N GLU A 120 -22.03 -13.46 -18.91
CA GLU A 120 -22.44 -13.58 -20.32
C GLU A 120 -23.26 -14.86 -20.59
N ASP A 121 -22.88 -15.97 -19.98
CA ASP A 121 -23.58 -17.24 -20.07
C ASP A 121 -24.99 -17.12 -19.44
N ILE A 122 -25.10 -16.56 -18.22
CA ILE A 122 -26.39 -16.31 -17.55
C ILE A 122 -27.26 -15.36 -18.37
N TYR A 123 -26.70 -14.27 -18.89
CA TYR A 123 -27.41 -13.33 -19.76
C TYR A 123 -28.00 -14.03 -21.00
N THR A 124 -27.25 -14.96 -21.59
CA THR A 124 -27.69 -15.73 -22.76
C THR A 124 -28.84 -16.67 -22.38
N GLU A 125 -28.72 -17.40 -21.28
CA GLU A 125 -29.77 -18.29 -20.76
C GLU A 125 -31.07 -17.53 -20.45
N CYS A 126 -30.99 -16.40 -19.75
CA CYS A 126 -32.15 -15.56 -19.46
C CYS A 126 -32.86 -15.07 -20.74
N ASN A 127 -32.11 -14.69 -21.78
CA ASN A 127 -32.73 -14.28 -23.04
C ASN A 127 -33.40 -15.44 -23.77
N ASN A 128 -32.81 -16.64 -23.75
CA ASN A 128 -33.41 -17.81 -24.36
C ASN A 128 -34.76 -18.15 -23.69
N LEU A 129 -34.78 -18.20 -22.34
CA LEU A 129 -36.01 -18.43 -21.58
C LEU A 129 -37.07 -17.37 -21.84
N ARG A 130 -36.68 -16.08 -21.96
CA ARG A 130 -37.63 -15.02 -22.32
C ARG A 130 -38.22 -15.26 -23.70
N ASN A 131 -37.40 -15.57 -24.70
CA ASN A 131 -37.86 -15.81 -26.06
C ASN A 131 -38.81 -17.03 -26.12
N GLU A 132 -38.50 -18.11 -25.39
CA GLU A 132 -39.37 -19.29 -25.29
C GLU A 132 -40.72 -18.96 -24.63
N ALA A 133 -40.71 -18.17 -23.55
CA ALA A 133 -41.92 -17.73 -22.88
C ALA A 133 -42.78 -16.82 -23.78
N GLU A 134 -42.16 -15.86 -24.48
CA GLU A 134 -42.84 -15.00 -25.45
C GLU A 134 -43.45 -15.80 -26.60
N SER A 135 -42.73 -16.80 -27.14
CA SER A 135 -43.24 -17.70 -28.18
C SER A 135 -44.45 -18.50 -27.68
N THR A 136 -44.34 -19.07 -26.47
CA THR A 136 -45.43 -19.86 -25.86
C THR A 136 -46.68 -19.01 -25.64
N ILE A 137 -46.53 -17.77 -25.14
CA ILE A 137 -47.65 -16.83 -24.97
C ILE A 137 -48.30 -16.53 -26.33
N ARG A 138 -47.51 -16.29 -27.38
CA ARG A 138 -48.01 -16.05 -28.72
C ARG A 138 -48.82 -17.24 -29.26
N ASP A 139 -48.30 -18.45 -29.09
CA ASP A 139 -48.99 -19.69 -29.52
C ASP A 139 -50.32 -19.87 -28.78
N LEU A 140 -50.35 -19.60 -27.48
CA LEU A 140 -51.61 -19.61 -26.71
C LEU A 140 -52.60 -18.57 -27.27
N GLN A 141 -52.16 -17.33 -27.48
CA GLN A 141 -53.01 -16.28 -28.03
C GLN A 141 -53.61 -16.66 -29.39
N THR A 142 -52.81 -17.23 -30.30
CA THR A 142 -53.26 -17.69 -31.63
C THR A 142 -54.26 -18.86 -31.53
N ASN A 143 -54.02 -19.83 -30.65
CA ASN A 143 -54.92 -20.97 -30.44
C ASN A 143 -56.26 -20.58 -29.82
N PHE A 144 -56.30 -19.54 -28.97
CA PHE A 144 -57.55 -19.03 -28.39
C PHE A 144 -58.35 -18.13 -29.35
N THR A 145 -57.69 -17.39 -30.25
CA THR A 145 -58.38 -16.56 -31.26
C THR A 145 -59.00 -17.40 -32.38
N THR A 146 -58.40 -18.53 -32.75
CA THR A 146 -58.93 -19.42 -33.80
C THR A 146 -60.14 -20.26 -33.38
N LYS A 147 -60.40 -20.43 -32.07
CA LYS A 147 -61.53 -21.23 -31.54
C LYS A 147 -62.82 -20.45 -31.22
N GLY A 148 -62.96 -19.22 -31.70
CA GLY A 148 -64.26 -18.51 -31.70
C GLY A 148 -64.70 -17.89 -30.38
N THR A 149 -63.84 -17.79 -29.37
CA THR A 149 -64.13 -17.07 -28.11
C THR A 149 -63.55 -15.65 -28.16
N THR A 150 -64.40 -14.68 -28.52
CA THR A 150 -64.14 -13.24 -28.42
C THR A 150 -64.18 -12.78 -26.95
N GLY A 151 -63.16 -13.09 -26.15
CA GLY A 151 -63.25 -12.71 -24.74
C GLY A 151 -62.05 -12.89 -23.81
N PHE A 152 -60.83 -13.13 -24.29
CA PHE A 152 -59.66 -13.12 -23.41
C PHE A 152 -58.53 -12.27 -24.00
N ASN A 153 -58.54 -10.98 -23.65
CA ASN A 153 -57.36 -10.14 -23.80
C ASN A 153 -56.33 -10.60 -22.77
N PHE A 154 -55.35 -11.39 -23.19
CA PHE A 154 -54.07 -11.41 -22.50
C PHE A 154 -53.50 -10.01 -22.66
N TYR A 155 -53.74 -9.14 -21.67
CA TYR A 155 -52.96 -7.93 -21.51
C TYR A 155 -51.50 -8.35 -21.64
N SER A 156 -50.80 -7.74 -22.59
CA SER A 156 -49.39 -7.93 -22.86
C SER A 156 -48.61 -7.62 -21.58
N TYR A 157 -48.47 -8.61 -20.72
CA TYR A 157 -47.42 -8.60 -19.72
C TYR A 157 -46.14 -8.75 -20.52
N GLU A 158 -45.55 -7.61 -20.91
CA GLU A 158 -44.13 -7.55 -21.23
C GLU A 158 -43.42 -8.31 -20.12
N ILE A 159 -42.77 -9.42 -20.47
CA ILE A 159 -41.80 -10.03 -19.58
C ILE A 159 -40.64 -9.04 -19.54
N ARG A 160 -40.75 -8.01 -18.68
CA ARG A 160 -39.74 -6.97 -18.53
C ARG A 160 -38.51 -7.59 -17.91
N GLY A 161 -37.59 -8.00 -18.77
CA GLY A 161 -36.20 -8.34 -18.45
C GLY A 161 -35.25 -7.13 -18.62
N GLU A 162 -35.79 -5.91 -18.54
CA GLU A 162 -35.08 -4.64 -18.73
C GLU A 162 -33.83 -4.56 -17.82
N ASN A 163 -33.95 -5.03 -16.58
CA ASN A 163 -32.91 -4.94 -15.56
C ASN A 163 -31.60 -5.68 -15.87
N LEU A 164 -31.61 -6.96 -16.31
CA LEU A 164 -30.36 -7.66 -16.62
C LEU A 164 -29.84 -7.32 -18.03
N ARG A 165 -30.74 -7.11 -18.99
CA ARG A 165 -30.36 -6.80 -20.38
C ARG A 165 -29.75 -5.41 -20.51
N ASP A 166 -30.37 -4.42 -19.90
CA ASP A 166 -29.88 -3.04 -19.96
C ASP A 166 -28.63 -2.87 -19.09
N ALA A 167 -28.54 -3.56 -17.95
CA ALA A 167 -27.32 -3.63 -17.16
C ALA A 167 -26.16 -4.22 -17.97
N MET A 168 -26.36 -5.34 -18.67
CA MET A 168 -25.30 -5.96 -19.47
C MET A 168 -24.89 -5.09 -20.67
N ASN A 169 -25.83 -4.43 -21.33
CA ASN A 169 -25.54 -3.49 -22.41
C ASN A 169 -24.72 -2.29 -21.89
N CYS A 170 -25.08 -1.73 -20.73
CA CYS A 170 -24.31 -0.68 -20.08
C CYS A 170 -22.90 -1.16 -19.67
N PHE A 171 -22.79 -2.37 -19.10
CA PHE A 171 -21.49 -2.99 -18.76
C PHE A 171 -20.55 -3.12 -19.97
N LYS A 172 -21.11 -3.46 -21.14
CA LYS A 172 -20.35 -3.62 -22.40
C LYS A 172 -19.75 -2.33 -22.94
N GLU A 173 -20.30 -1.18 -22.56
CA GLU A 173 -19.83 0.13 -23.00
C GLU A 173 -18.62 0.63 -22.20
N PHE A 174 -18.39 0.10 -20.99
CA PHE A 174 -17.26 0.49 -20.16
C PHE A 174 -15.91 0.04 -20.74
N GLU A 175 -14.92 0.93 -20.72
CA GLU A 175 -13.55 0.62 -21.14
C GLU A 175 -12.93 -0.54 -20.33
N ALA A 176 -13.30 -0.68 -19.06
CA ALA A 176 -12.88 -1.80 -18.22
C ALA A 176 -13.33 -3.16 -18.79
N TYR A 177 -14.54 -3.25 -19.36
CA TYR A 177 -15.05 -4.47 -20.00
C TYR A 177 -14.22 -4.82 -21.24
N LYS A 178 -13.90 -3.82 -22.08
CA LYS A 178 -13.07 -3.99 -23.28
C LYS A 178 -11.64 -4.43 -22.93
N LEU A 179 -11.06 -3.87 -21.85
CA LEU A 179 -9.74 -4.25 -21.35
C LEU A 179 -9.70 -5.70 -20.87
N ILE A 180 -10.70 -6.14 -20.09
CA ILE A 180 -10.80 -7.51 -19.58
C ILE A 180 -10.95 -8.51 -20.74
N LEU A 181 -11.82 -8.23 -21.71
CA LEU A 181 -12.00 -9.10 -22.89
C LEU A 181 -10.73 -9.28 -23.72
N ASN A 182 -9.93 -8.22 -23.85
CA ASN A 182 -8.70 -8.24 -24.65
C ASN A 182 -7.49 -8.79 -23.88
N TYR A 183 -7.59 -8.92 -22.55
CA TYR A 183 -6.52 -9.48 -21.72
C TYR A 183 -6.22 -10.95 -22.06
N ASN A 184 -7.27 -11.77 -22.27
CA ASN A 184 -7.12 -13.19 -22.61
C ASN A 184 -6.80 -13.47 -24.11
N LYS A 185 -6.68 -12.43 -24.94
CA LYS A 185 -6.36 -12.56 -26.39
C LYS A 185 -4.87 -12.40 -26.70
N LYS A 186 -4.04 -12.14 -25.69
CA LYS A 186 -2.58 -12.10 -25.78
C LYS A 186 -1.98 -13.37 -25.18
#